data_AF-A0A453RRW2-F1
#
_entry.id   AF-A0A453RRW2-F1
#
_cell.length_a   1.000
_cell.length_b   1.000
_cell.length_c   1.000
_cell.angle_alpha   90.00
_cell.angle_beta   90.00
_cell.angle_gamma   90.00
#
_symmetry.space_group_name_H-M   'P 1'
#
loop_
_entity.id
_entity.type
_entity.pdbx_description
1 polymer ?
#
loop_
_entity_poly.entity_id
_entity_poly.type
_entity_poly.pdbx_seq_one_letter_code
_entity_poly.pdbx_strand_id
1 'polypeptide(L)'
;YFFGEDFRQVLPVVRRGSRGQIIDASLQSSHLWKSMRQLRLITNMRAHNDTWFADYLLRVGNGTEEADDQGNILLPDDICLPSTGEVDDLEKLIDHVFPSLDDNMADSSYMTSRAILSTTNDNVDKINIRMIERFHGDEVIYHSFDSAEDDPYGYYAPEFLNGLTPNGLPPHALKLKLNCPVILLRNIDPANGLCNGTRLVVRGF
;
A
#
# COMPACT_ATOMS: atom_id res chain seq x y z
N TYR A 1 26.49 -11.85 -0.01
CA TYR A 1 25.15 -11.24 -0.11
C TYR A 1 24.20 -12.04 0.76
N PHE A 2 23.32 -11.36 1.50
CA PHE A 2 22.24 -11.98 2.25
C PHE A 2 20.93 -11.55 1.60
N PHE A 3 20.05 -12.52 1.35
CA PHE A 3 18.71 -12.29 0.81
C PHE A 3 17.70 -12.68 1.90
N GLY A 4 16.67 -11.86 2.08
CA GLY A 4 15.57 -12.13 3.00
C GLY A 4 14.26 -12.02 2.21
N GLU A 5 13.54 -13.14 2.10
CA GLU A 5 12.30 -13.24 1.34
C GLU A 5 11.37 -14.23 2.03
N ASP A 6 10.06 -14.04 1.86
CA ASP A 6 9.03 -14.98 2.30
C ASP A 6 8.23 -15.40 1.07
N PHE A 7 8.51 -16.60 0.56
CA PHE A 7 7.91 -17.12 -0.68
C PHE A 7 6.41 -17.43 -0.57
N ARG A 8 5.83 -17.25 0.62
CA ARG A 8 4.39 -17.32 0.86
C ARG A 8 3.70 -15.97 0.61
N GLN A 9 4.47 -14.92 0.36
CA GLN A 9 3.98 -13.59 0.04
C GLN A 9 3.89 -13.39 -1.49
N VAL A 10 3.76 -12.14 -1.92
CA VAL A 10 3.49 -11.79 -3.32
C VAL A 10 4.67 -12.16 -4.22
N LEU A 11 4.37 -12.77 -5.37
CA LEU A 11 5.36 -13.09 -6.40
C LEU A 11 5.93 -11.83 -7.07
N PRO A 12 7.11 -11.92 -7.72
CA PRO A 12 7.67 -10.80 -8.47
C PRO A 12 6.70 -10.26 -9.52
N VAL A 13 6.59 -8.93 -9.61
CA VAL A 13 5.75 -8.28 -10.62
C VAL A 13 6.47 -8.28 -11.97
N VAL A 14 6.01 -9.11 -12.89
CA VAL A 14 6.47 -9.12 -14.29
C VAL A 14 5.41 -8.43 -15.16
N ARG A 15 5.70 -7.23 -15.65
CA ARG A 15 4.75 -6.45 -16.48
C ARG A 15 4.38 -7.24 -17.73
N ARG A 16 3.08 -7.47 -17.93
CA ARG A 16 2.52 -8.26 -19.05
C ARG A 16 3.10 -9.70 -19.11
N GLY A 17 3.62 -10.20 -17.99
CA GLY A 17 4.18 -11.54 -17.89
C GLY A 17 3.09 -12.61 -17.78
N SER A 18 3.35 -13.77 -18.36
CA SER A 18 2.56 -14.97 -18.10
C SER A 18 2.85 -15.51 -16.70
N ARG A 19 1.98 -16.41 -16.21
CA ARG A 19 2.22 -17.13 -14.93
C ARG A 19 3.58 -17.82 -14.90
N GLY A 20 3.99 -18.43 -16.03
CA GLY A 20 5.31 -19.07 -16.15
C GLY A 20 6.45 -18.06 -15.98
N GLN A 21 6.36 -16.92 -16.67
CA GLN A 21 7.38 -15.87 -16.56
C GLN A 21 7.49 -15.27 -15.16
N ILE A 22 6.37 -15.14 -14.44
CA ILE A 22 6.36 -14.68 -13.05
C ILE A 22 7.08 -15.68 -12.15
N ILE A 23 6.82 -16.99 -12.32
CA ILE A 23 7.49 -18.05 -11.57
C ILE A 23 8.99 -18.09 -11.91
N ASP A 24 9.33 -17.99 -13.19
CA ASP A 24 10.73 -18.00 -13.66
C ASP A 24 11.54 -16.80 -13.15
N ALA A 25 10.87 -15.67 -12.89
CA ALA A 25 11.48 -14.49 -12.27
C ALA A 25 11.73 -14.64 -10.76
N SER A 26 11.15 -15.66 -10.11
CA SER A 26 11.37 -15.90 -8.68
C SER A 26 12.78 -16.39 -8.39
N LEU A 27 13.30 -16.05 -7.20
CA LEU A 27 14.64 -16.48 -6.79
C LEU A 27 14.78 -18.00 -6.73
N GLN A 28 13.69 -18.72 -6.39
CA GLN A 28 13.66 -20.18 -6.33
C GLN A 28 13.88 -20.83 -7.70
N SER A 29 13.47 -20.17 -8.79
CA SER A 29 13.66 -20.65 -10.15
C SER A 29 15.08 -20.36 -10.69
N SER A 30 15.87 -19.55 -9.98
CA SER A 30 17.23 -19.19 -10.40
C SER A 30 18.20 -20.37 -10.28
N HIS A 31 19.10 -20.50 -11.25
CA HIS A 31 20.21 -21.47 -11.19
C HIS A 31 21.12 -21.25 -9.95
N LEU A 32 21.16 -20.03 -9.41
CA LEU A 32 21.92 -19.69 -8.21
C LEU A 32 21.32 -20.30 -6.94
N TRP A 33 20.02 -20.59 -6.92
CA TRP A 33 19.32 -21.09 -5.74
C TRP A 33 19.98 -22.33 -5.13
N LYS A 34 20.46 -23.24 -5.99
CA LYS A 34 21.15 -24.48 -5.58
C LYS A 34 22.48 -24.24 -4.86
N SER A 35 23.12 -23.11 -5.13
CA SER A 35 24.39 -22.71 -4.53
C SER A 35 24.20 -21.86 -3.27
N MET A 36 22.97 -21.49 -2.93
CA MET A 36 22.67 -20.65 -1.76
C MET A 36 22.51 -21.49 -0.50
N ARG A 37 23.10 -21.01 0.60
CA ARG A 37 22.82 -21.54 1.93
C ARG A 37 21.48 -20.98 2.43
N GLN A 38 20.54 -21.88 2.71
CA GLN A 38 19.22 -21.52 3.21
C GLN A 38 19.23 -21.49 4.74
N LEU A 39 18.73 -20.40 5.30
CA LEU A 39 18.49 -20.23 6.74
C LEU A 39 17.02 -19.87 6.92
N ARG A 40 16.35 -20.48 7.90
CA ARG A 40 14.91 -20.29 8.13
C ARG A 40 14.68 -19.68 9.50
N LEU A 41 13.97 -18.56 9.53
CA LEU A 41 13.39 -18.01 10.76
C LEU A 41 12.04 -18.70 11.00
N ILE A 42 11.80 -19.13 12.23
CA ILE A 42 10.61 -19.93 12.59
C ILE A 42 9.69 -19.24 13.59
N THR A 43 10.16 -18.17 14.24
CA THR A 43 9.39 -17.46 15.27
C THR A 43 8.76 -16.20 14.67
N ASN A 44 7.43 -16.09 14.76
CA ASN A 44 6.72 -14.87 14.39
C ASN A 44 6.88 -13.81 15.49
N MET A 45 7.77 -12.84 15.24
CA MET A 45 8.04 -11.75 16.20
C MET A 45 6.98 -10.64 16.15
N ARG A 46 6.20 -10.54 15.06
CA ARG A 46 5.22 -9.46 14.87
C ARG A 46 3.93 -9.73 15.64
N ALA A 47 3.41 -10.95 15.54
CA ALA A 47 2.20 -11.39 16.24
C ALA A 47 2.55 -12.24 17.48
N HIS A 48 3.72 -12.01 18.09
CA HIS A 48 4.21 -12.85 19.19
C HIS A 48 3.25 -12.95 20.38
N ASN A 49 2.54 -11.85 20.66
CA ASN A 49 1.57 -11.75 21.76
C ASN A 49 0.17 -12.27 21.39
N ASP A 50 -0.04 -12.66 20.13
CA ASP A 50 -1.30 -13.20 19.63
C ASP A 50 -1.01 -14.52 18.89
N THR A 51 -0.85 -15.58 19.68
CA THR A 51 -0.45 -16.89 19.17
C THR A 51 -1.48 -17.47 18.21
N TRP A 52 -2.78 -17.22 18.46
CA TRP A 52 -3.84 -17.68 17.57
C TRP A 52 -3.72 -17.02 16.19
N PHE A 53 -3.57 -15.69 16.15
CA PHE A 53 -3.43 -14.98 14.89
C PHE A 53 -2.12 -15.32 14.17
N ALA A 54 -1.03 -15.51 14.91
CA ALA A 54 0.24 -15.95 14.37
C ALA A 54 0.12 -17.32 13.67
N ASP A 55 -0.58 -18.28 14.30
CA ASP A 55 -0.81 -19.61 13.73
C ASP A 55 -1.77 -19.55 12.54
N TYR A 56 -2.82 -18.72 12.61
CA TYR A 56 -3.72 -18.47 11.48
C TYR A 56 -2.98 -17.94 10.25
N LEU A 57 -2.15 -16.91 10.41
CA LEU A 57 -1.33 -16.37 9.33
C LEU A 57 -0.39 -17.43 8.71
N LEU A 58 0.14 -18.34 9.53
CA LEU A 58 0.98 -19.44 9.03
C LEU A 58 0.17 -20.45 8.22
N ARG A 59 -1.05 -20.80 8.64
CA ARG A 59 -1.92 -21.69 7.87
C ARG A 59 -2.33 -21.07 6.53
N VAL A 60 -2.69 -19.79 6.51
CA VAL A 60 -2.96 -19.03 5.28
C VAL A 60 -1.74 -19.03 4.36
N GLY A 61 -0.57 -18.64 4.86
CA GLY A 61 0.65 -18.57 4.05
C GLY A 61 1.12 -19.94 3.54
N ASN A 62 0.87 -21.02 4.26
CA ASN A 62 1.19 -22.37 3.83
C ASN A 62 0.13 -22.99 2.90
N GLY A 63 -1.01 -22.33 2.69
CA GLY A 63 -2.13 -22.86 1.92
C GLY A 63 -2.83 -24.04 2.60
N THR A 64 -2.82 -24.10 3.94
CA THR A 64 -3.45 -25.16 4.74
C THR A 64 -4.68 -24.70 5.51
N GLU A 65 -5.05 -23.42 5.40
CA GLU A 65 -6.31 -22.93 5.94
C GLU A 65 -7.48 -23.50 5.15
N GLU A 66 -8.60 -23.76 5.82
CA GLU A 66 -9.82 -24.24 5.15
C GLU A 66 -10.30 -23.21 4.14
N ALA A 67 -10.62 -23.70 2.95
CA ALA A 67 -11.16 -22.92 1.85
C ALA A 67 -12.46 -23.54 1.36
N ASP A 68 -13.34 -22.70 0.82
CA ASP A 68 -14.56 -23.16 0.17
C ASP A 68 -14.27 -23.92 -1.14
N ASP A 69 -15.34 -24.42 -1.79
CA ASP A 69 -15.24 -25.13 -3.07
C ASP A 69 -14.64 -24.28 -4.21
N GLN A 70 -14.54 -22.97 -4.03
CA GLN A 70 -13.95 -22.02 -4.97
C GLN A 70 -12.50 -21.67 -4.62
N GLY A 71 -11.97 -22.20 -3.52
CA GLY A 71 -10.62 -21.93 -3.04
C GLY A 71 -10.49 -20.61 -2.27
N ASN A 72 -11.59 -20.01 -1.82
CA ASN A 72 -11.55 -18.81 -0.98
C ASN A 72 -11.45 -19.21 0.49
N ILE A 73 -10.55 -18.53 1.21
CA ILE A 73 -10.41 -18.67 2.67
C ILE A 73 -11.53 -17.87 3.32
N LEU A 74 -12.26 -18.49 4.25
CA LEU A 74 -13.21 -17.78 5.09
C LEU A 74 -12.44 -16.99 6.15
N LEU A 75 -12.64 -15.68 6.17
CA LEU A 75 -12.07 -14.81 7.19
C LEU A 75 -12.87 -14.94 8.49
N PRO A 76 -12.21 -15.01 9.65
CA PRO A 76 -12.88 -14.92 10.95
C PRO A 76 -13.72 -13.64 11.11
N ASP A 77 -14.90 -13.76 11.71
CA ASP A 77 -15.86 -12.65 11.85
C ASP A 77 -15.31 -11.48 12.68
N ASP A 78 -14.40 -11.75 13.60
CA ASP A 78 -13.76 -10.77 14.49
C ASP A 78 -12.79 -9.83 13.75
N ILE A 79 -12.30 -10.22 12.58
CA ILE A 79 -11.46 -9.39 11.72
C ILE A 79 -12.19 -8.88 10.47
N CYS A 80 -13.48 -9.15 10.35
CA CYS A 80 -14.32 -8.72 9.25
C CYS A 80 -15.24 -7.56 9.66
N LEU A 81 -15.39 -6.60 8.75
CA LEU A 81 -16.49 -5.64 8.85
C LEU A 81 -17.64 -6.11 7.96
N PRO A 82 -18.87 -6.22 8.51
CA PRO A 82 -20.04 -6.54 7.71
C PRO A 82 -20.24 -5.50 6.60
N SER A 83 -20.34 -5.96 5.36
CA SER A 83 -20.64 -5.12 4.20
C SER A 83 -22.10 -5.30 3.82
N THR A 84 -22.82 -4.20 3.60
CA THR A 84 -24.17 -4.18 3.03
C THR A 84 -24.15 -4.01 1.50
N GLY A 85 -22.97 -3.81 0.90
CA GLY A 85 -22.77 -3.56 -0.53
C GLY A 85 -23.05 -2.11 -0.94
N GLU A 86 -23.12 -1.20 0.04
CA GLU A 86 -23.54 0.20 -0.17
C GLU A 86 -22.37 1.17 0.04
N VAL A 87 -22.54 2.43 -0.42
CA VAL A 87 -21.55 3.52 -0.24
C VAL A 87 -21.17 3.70 1.24
N ASP A 88 -22.11 3.43 2.13
CA ASP A 88 -21.93 3.50 3.58
C ASP A 88 -20.85 2.53 4.11
N ASP A 89 -20.51 1.46 3.39
CA ASP A 89 -19.49 0.50 3.84
C ASP A 89 -18.08 1.09 3.82
N LEU A 90 -17.78 1.97 2.85
CA LEU A 90 -16.50 2.67 2.84
C LEU A 90 -16.40 3.63 4.03
N GLU A 91 -17.49 4.32 4.37
CA GLU A 91 -17.52 5.18 5.55
C GLU A 91 -17.33 4.39 6.83
N LYS A 92 -18.04 3.26 6.98
CA LYS A 92 -17.87 2.34 8.11
C LYS A 92 -16.43 1.85 8.23
N LEU A 93 -15.78 1.50 7.12
CA LEU A 93 -14.37 1.09 7.12
C LEU A 93 -13.46 2.23 7.59
N ILE A 94 -13.66 3.44 7.07
CA ILE A 94 -12.89 4.62 7.47
C ILE A 94 -13.08 4.89 8.97
N ASP A 95 -14.32 4.91 9.45
CA ASP A 95 -14.65 5.18 10.84
C ASP A 95 -14.16 4.07 11.79
N HIS A 96 -14.13 2.82 11.33
CA HIS A 96 -13.56 1.72 12.09
C HIS A 96 -12.03 1.83 12.22
N VAL A 97 -11.32 2.16 11.14
CA VAL A 97 -9.86 2.28 11.16
C VAL A 97 -9.41 3.58 11.82
N PHE A 98 -10.13 4.68 11.59
CA PHE A 98 -9.88 6.02 12.13
C PHE A 98 -11.02 6.51 13.04
N PRO A 99 -11.26 5.86 14.19
CA PRO A 99 -12.32 6.25 15.11
C PRO A 99 -12.08 7.62 15.75
N SER A 100 -13.10 8.47 15.77
CA SER A 100 -13.01 9.84 16.33
C SER A 100 -11.91 10.65 15.64
N LEU A 101 -11.87 10.61 14.31
CA LEU A 101 -10.85 11.28 13.49
C LEU A 101 -10.70 12.75 13.90
N ASP A 102 -11.81 13.49 14.05
CA ASP A 102 -11.84 14.92 14.37
C ASP A 102 -11.06 15.27 15.65
N ASP A 103 -11.20 14.45 16.70
CA ASP A 103 -10.52 14.66 17.98
C ASP A 103 -9.02 14.33 17.90
N ASN A 104 -8.64 13.45 16.96
CA ASN A 104 -7.29 12.90 16.86
C ASN A 104 -6.50 13.44 15.66
N MET A 105 -7.06 14.33 14.83
CA MET A 105 -6.40 14.83 13.62
C MET A 105 -5.01 15.38 13.91
N ALA A 106 -4.84 16.11 15.02
CA ALA A 106 -3.56 16.72 15.38
C ALA A 106 -2.51 15.72 15.92
N ASP A 107 -2.89 14.50 16.31
CA ASP A 107 -1.98 13.50 16.87
C ASP A 107 -1.22 12.73 15.78
N SER A 108 0.09 12.99 15.68
CA SER A 108 0.97 12.28 14.74
C SER A 108 1.00 10.77 14.97
N SER A 109 1.00 10.33 16.23
CA SER A 109 1.08 8.91 16.58
C SER A 109 -0.20 8.19 16.13
N TYR A 110 -1.35 8.80 16.40
CA TYR A 110 -2.64 8.30 15.93
C TYR A 110 -2.68 8.11 14.41
N MET A 111 -2.23 9.11 13.66
CA MET A 111 -2.25 9.09 12.19
C MET A 111 -1.29 8.06 11.60
N THR A 112 -0.08 7.99 12.12
CA THR A 112 0.98 7.15 11.54
C THR A 112 0.82 5.66 11.90
N SER A 113 0.13 5.34 12.99
CA SER A 113 -0.11 3.95 13.43
C SER A 113 -1.25 3.24 12.69
N ARG A 114 -1.96 3.93 11.80
CA ARG A 114 -3.14 3.42 11.08
C ARG A 114 -2.88 3.40 9.58
N ALA A 115 -3.55 2.51 8.86
CA ALA A 115 -3.52 2.45 7.41
C ALA A 115 -4.71 1.65 6.89
N ILE A 116 -5.23 2.05 5.73
CA ILE A 116 -6.15 1.26 4.93
C ILE A 116 -5.36 0.74 3.73
N LEU A 117 -5.43 -0.56 3.47
CA LEU A 117 -4.76 -1.20 2.35
C LEU A 117 -5.83 -1.68 1.35
N SER A 118 -5.52 -1.56 0.06
CA SER A 118 -6.37 -2.09 -1.00
C SER A 118 -5.51 -2.79 -2.06
N THR A 119 -6.14 -3.64 -2.87
CA THR A 119 -5.48 -4.45 -3.89
C THR A 119 -5.14 -3.67 -5.15
N THR A 120 -5.79 -2.53 -5.40
CA THR A 120 -5.58 -1.70 -6.59
C THR A 120 -5.36 -0.24 -6.22
N ASN A 121 -4.53 0.44 -7.02
CA ASN A 121 -4.28 1.88 -6.85
C ASN A 121 -5.56 2.70 -7.02
N ASP A 122 -6.43 2.34 -7.97
CA ASP A 122 -7.71 3.03 -8.19
C ASP A 122 -8.60 3.04 -6.93
N ASN A 123 -8.62 1.95 -6.17
CA ASN A 123 -9.37 1.89 -4.91
C ASN A 123 -8.66 2.68 -3.82
N VAL A 124 -7.32 2.63 -3.75
CA VAL A 124 -6.53 3.48 -2.85
C VAL A 124 -6.80 4.97 -3.12
N ASP A 125 -6.86 5.39 -4.38
CA ASP A 125 -7.10 6.78 -4.76
C ASP A 125 -8.51 7.23 -4.33
N LYS A 126 -9.54 6.40 -4.53
CA LYS A 126 -10.90 6.67 -4.03
C LYS A 126 -10.92 6.84 -2.52
N ILE A 127 -10.26 5.94 -1.78
CA ILE A 127 -10.17 6.00 -0.31
C ILE A 127 -9.43 7.26 0.12
N ASN A 128 -8.31 7.60 -0.51
CA ASN A 128 -7.51 8.78 -0.20
C ASN A 128 -8.28 10.08 -0.46
N ILE A 129 -8.99 10.18 -1.59
CA ILE A 129 -9.87 11.31 -1.90
C ILE A 129 -10.97 11.43 -0.84
N ARG A 130 -11.59 10.31 -0.45
CA ARG A 130 -12.63 10.36 0.57
C ARG A 130 -12.08 10.76 1.94
N MET A 131 -10.89 10.28 2.27
CA MET A 131 -10.23 10.58 3.53
C MET A 131 -9.79 12.04 3.61
N ILE A 132 -9.26 12.63 2.53
CA ILE A 132 -8.85 14.06 2.53
C ILE A 132 -10.06 15.00 2.70
N GLU A 133 -11.23 14.62 2.20
CA GLU A 133 -12.47 15.38 2.41
C GLU A 133 -12.84 15.46 3.89
N ARG A 134 -12.53 14.43 4.68
CA ARG A 134 -12.82 14.41 6.12
C ARG A 134 -11.91 15.30 6.95
N PHE A 135 -10.72 15.66 6.48
CA PHE A 135 -9.85 16.58 7.22
C PHE A 135 -10.41 18.01 7.24
N HIS A 136 -10.34 18.67 8.39
CA HIS A 136 -10.70 20.07 8.54
C HIS A 136 -9.69 21.02 7.88
N GLY A 137 -10.14 22.23 7.59
CA GLY A 137 -9.33 23.30 7.01
C GLY A 137 -9.35 23.33 5.48
N ASP A 138 -8.74 24.38 4.94
CA ASP A 138 -8.70 24.63 3.51
C ASP A 138 -7.76 23.62 2.81
N GLU A 139 -8.17 23.15 1.64
CA GLU A 139 -7.33 22.32 0.78
C GLU A 139 -6.31 23.18 0.03
N VAL A 140 -5.08 22.68 -0.07
CA VAL A 140 -4.04 23.22 -0.95
C VAL A 140 -3.77 22.19 -2.02
N ILE A 141 -3.83 22.62 -3.28
CA ILE A 141 -3.60 21.76 -4.44
C ILE A 141 -2.27 22.14 -5.07
N TYR A 142 -1.35 21.18 -5.11
CA TYR A 142 -0.09 21.30 -5.85
C TYR A 142 -0.26 20.63 -7.21
N HIS A 143 -0.10 21.41 -8.28
CA HIS A 143 -0.14 20.91 -9.66
C HIS A 143 1.26 20.53 -10.13
N SER A 144 1.40 19.38 -10.79
CA SER A 144 2.63 19.02 -11.49
C SER A 144 2.85 19.94 -12.69
N PHE A 145 4.11 20.06 -13.10
CA PHE A 145 4.52 20.77 -14.30
C PHE A 145 5.26 19.78 -15.19
N ASP A 146 4.50 19.12 -16.06
CA ASP A 146 4.98 18.02 -16.90
C ASP A 146 5.23 18.48 -18.33
N SER A 147 6.29 17.95 -18.95
CA SER A 147 6.65 18.20 -20.34
C SER A 147 7.23 16.94 -20.97
N ALA A 148 6.94 16.71 -22.25
CA ALA A 148 7.58 15.65 -23.01
C ALA A 148 8.97 16.10 -23.48
N GLU A 149 9.99 15.27 -23.26
CA GLU A 149 11.29 15.43 -23.92
C GLU A 149 11.18 15.03 -25.40
N ASP A 150 11.94 15.68 -26.27
CA ASP A 150 11.98 15.44 -27.72
C ASP A 150 10.62 15.53 -28.45
N ASP A 151 9.76 16.48 -28.04
CA ASP A 151 8.50 16.80 -28.72
C ASP A 151 8.56 18.15 -29.47
N PRO A 152 9.32 18.26 -30.58
CA PRO A 152 9.50 19.51 -31.31
C PRO A 152 8.22 20.00 -32.00
N TYR A 153 7.21 19.15 -32.14
CA TYR A 153 5.95 19.46 -32.81
C TYR A 153 4.77 19.60 -31.84
N GLY A 154 4.98 19.44 -30.53
CA GLY A 154 3.94 19.58 -29.51
C GLY A 154 2.83 18.52 -29.64
N TYR A 155 3.17 17.30 -30.02
CA TYR A 155 2.22 16.20 -30.15
C TYR A 155 1.58 15.80 -28.82
N TYR A 156 2.27 16.02 -27.70
CA TYR A 156 1.76 15.69 -26.37
C TYR A 156 1.11 16.92 -25.73
N ALA A 157 -0.21 16.97 -25.80
CA ALA A 157 -1.00 18.02 -25.15
C ALA A 157 -0.83 17.96 -23.62
N PRO A 158 -0.80 19.09 -22.90
CA PRO A 158 -0.72 19.12 -21.44
C PRO A 158 -1.83 18.31 -20.77
N GLU A 159 -3.04 18.30 -21.32
CA GLU A 159 -4.18 17.53 -20.78
C GLU A 159 -3.92 16.02 -20.81
N PHE A 160 -3.21 15.54 -21.83
CA PHE A 160 -2.79 14.15 -21.92
C PHE A 160 -1.73 13.84 -20.85
N LEU A 161 -0.73 14.71 -20.69
CA LEU A 161 0.33 14.55 -19.68
C LEU A 161 -0.25 14.57 -18.26
N ASN A 162 -1.16 15.49 -17.97
CA ASN A 162 -1.83 15.62 -16.68
C ASN A 162 -2.69 14.40 -16.33
N GLY A 163 -3.09 13.59 -17.33
CA GLY A 163 -3.80 12.33 -17.15
C GLY A 163 -2.91 11.13 -16.86
N LEU A 164 -1.58 11.26 -16.92
CA LEU A 164 -0.67 10.16 -16.67
C LEU A 164 -0.48 9.90 -15.18
N THR A 165 -0.58 8.64 -14.76
CA THR A 165 -0.33 8.19 -13.38
C THR A 165 0.79 7.13 -13.32
N PRO A 166 2.04 7.51 -13.66
CA PRO A 166 3.16 6.57 -13.63
C PRO A 166 3.50 6.12 -12.21
N ASN A 167 3.90 4.85 -12.07
CA ASN A 167 4.29 4.28 -10.77
C ASN A 167 5.45 5.05 -10.14
N GLY A 168 5.32 5.35 -8.84
CA GLY A 168 6.36 6.02 -8.06
C GLY A 168 6.38 7.54 -8.21
N LEU A 169 5.38 8.12 -8.87
CA LEU A 169 5.15 9.56 -8.93
C LEU A 169 3.78 9.91 -8.33
N PRO A 170 3.65 11.10 -7.71
CA PRO A 170 2.35 11.61 -7.29
C PRO A 170 1.46 11.92 -8.51
N PRO A 171 0.13 12.00 -8.32
CA PRO A 171 -0.78 12.47 -9.38
C PRO A 171 -0.51 13.93 -9.75
N HIS A 172 -1.00 14.35 -10.93
CA HIS A 172 -0.88 15.73 -11.40
C HIS A 172 -1.41 16.74 -10.37
N ALA A 173 -2.59 16.50 -9.80
CA ALA A 173 -3.16 17.34 -8.76
C ALA A 173 -3.01 16.64 -7.40
N LEU A 174 -2.03 17.06 -6.61
CA LEU A 174 -1.83 16.58 -5.25
C LEU A 174 -2.58 17.48 -4.27
N LYS A 175 -3.70 16.97 -3.74
CA LYS A 175 -4.51 17.65 -2.72
C LYS A 175 -3.97 17.35 -1.33
N LEU A 176 -3.72 18.39 -0.54
CA LEU A 176 -3.24 18.29 0.83
C LEU A 176 -4.08 19.16 1.77
N LYS A 177 -4.18 18.75 3.02
CA LYS A 177 -4.79 19.50 4.12
C LYS A 177 -3.90 19.42 5.35
N LEU A 178 -4.07 20.38 6.26
CA LEU A 178 -3.35 20.36 7.52
C LEU A 178 -3.64 19.06 8.27
N ASN A 179 -2.60 18.47 8.85
CA ASN A 179 -2.60 17.22 9.61
C ASN A 179 -2.90 15.93 8.81
N CYS A 180 -3.04 15.99 7.47
CA CYS A 180 -3.20 14.76 6.71
C CYS A 180 -1.89 13.95 6.67
N PRO A 181 -1.95 12.60 6.73
CA PRO A 181 -0.79 11.76 6.56
C PRO A 181 -0.35 11.73 5.08
N VAL A 182 0.96 11.70 4.84
CA VAL A 182 1.56 11.57 3.51
C VAL A 182 2.69 10.54 3.56
N ILE A 183 3.05 9.98 2.40
CA ILE A 183 4.16 9.03 2.27
C ILE A 183 5.18 9.59 1.29
N LEU A 184 6.46 9.56 1.67
CA LEU A 184 7.55 9.90 0.76
C LEU A 184 7.68 8.82 -0.32
N LEU A 185 7.71 9.24 -1.59
CA LEU A 185 7.92 8.35 -2.74
C LEU A 185 9.38 8.29 -3.20
N ARG A 186 10.26 9.11 -2.62
CA ARG A 186 11.68 9.21 -2.99
C ARG A 186 12.58 9.29 -1.77
N ASN A 187 13.82 8.88 -1.97
CA ASN A 187 14.88 9.06 -0.98
C ASN A 187 15.35 10.52 -1.02
N ILE A 188 15.18 11.23 0.10
CA ILE A 188 15.60 12.63 0.24
C ILE A 188 16.83 12.67 1.14
N ASP A 189 16.72 12.06 2.32
CA ASP A 189 17.80 12.00 3.30
C ASP A 189 17.75 10.65 4.05
N PRO A 190 18.34 9.59 3.46
CA PRO A 190 18.38 8.27 4.07
C PRO A 190 19.10 8.25 5.42
N ALA A 191 20.06 9.14 5.65
CA ALA A 191 20.83 9.18 6.90
C ALA A 191 19.93 9.58 8.09
N ASN A 192 18.92 10.41 7.84
CA ASN A 192 17.94 10.84 8.84
C ASN A 192 16.59 10.08 8.70
N GLY A 193 16.53 9.00 7.93
CA GLY A 193 15.32 8.17 7.80
C GLY A 193 14.24 8.74 6.87
N LEU A 194 14.56 9.74 6.05
CA LEU A 194 13.66 10.29 5.02
C LEU A 194 13.88 9.54 3.70
N CYS A 195 13.36 8.31 3.66
CA CYS A 195 13.44 7.42 2.52
C CYS A 195 12.05 7.16 1.91
N ASN A 196 12.04 6.50 0.75
CA ASN A 196 10.80 6.02 0.15
C ASN A 196 10.03 5.12 1.15
N GLY A 197 8.77 5.41 1.37
CA GLY A 197 7.90 4.73 2.35
C GLY A 197 7.78 5.42 3.71
N THR A 198 8.58 6.45 4.01
CA THR A 198 8.46 7.19 5.27
C THR A 198 7.12 7.92 5.34
N ARG A 199 6.36 7.66 6.40
CA ARG A 199 5.09 8.33 6.70
C ARG A 199 5.35 9.65 7.43
N LEU A 200 4.74 10.72 6.96
CA LEU A 200 4.84 12.07 7.52
C LEU A 200 3.43 12.65 7.71
N VAL A 201 3.35 13.79 8.40
CA VAL A 201 2.11 14.53 8.62
C VAL A 201 2.33 15.97 8.18
N VAL A 202 1.40 16.52 7.41
CA VAL A 202 1.46 17.93 6.96
C VAL A 202 1.21 18.85 8.16
N ARG A 203 2.16 19.73 8.47
CA ARG A 203 2.05 20.70 9.58
C ARG A 203 1.98 22.17 9.14
N GLY A 204 2.07 22.44 7.85
CA GLY A 204 1.99 23.77 7.26
C GLY A 204 2.17 23.73 5.74
N PHE A 205 1.92 24.87 5.09
CA PHE A 205 2.05 25.12 3.65
C PHE A 205 3.00 26.29 3.37
#